data_AF-A0AAW5B404-F1
#
_entry.id   AF-A0AAW5B404-F1
#
_cell.length_a   1.000
_cell.length_b   1.000
_cell.length_c   1.000
_cell.angle_alpha   90.00
_cell.angle_beta   90.00
_cell.angle_gamma   90.00
#
_symmetry.space_group_name_H-M   'P 1'
#
loop_
_entity.id
_entity.type
_entity.pdbx_description
1 polymer ?
#
loop_
_entity_poly.entity_id
_entity_poly.type
_entity_poly.pdbx_seq_one_letter_code
_entity_poly.pdbx_strand_id
1 'polypeptide(L)' 'MLMNTLVASYKTDRSHAPDSIHALLDYYQMKYISQEIDLLVYKEIYRFLNKEGAVSSHDQFHRV' A
#
# COMPACT_ATOMS: atom_id res chain seq x y z
N MET A 1 -5.14 4.87 -10.45
CA MET A 1 -3.90 4.14 -10.07
C MET A 1 -3.96 2.73 -10.64
N LEU A 2 -2.81 2.18 -11.04
CA LEU A 2 -2.68 0.80 -11.50
C LEU A 2 -1.80 0.02 -10.52
N MET A 3 -2.21 -1.21 -10.20
CA MET A 3 -1.47 -2.10 -9.28
C MET A 3 -0.02 -2.33 -9.73
N ASN A 4 0.18 -2.49 -11.04
CA ASN A 4 1.51 -2.67 -11.64
C ASN A 4 2.43 -1.47 -11.38
N THR A 5 1.90 -0.23 -11.35
CA THR A 5 2.70 0.96 -11.04
C THR A 5 3.16 0.94 -9.59
N LEU A 6 2.28 0.53 -8.67
CA LEU A 6 2.60 0.45 -7.25
C LEU A 6 3.68 -0.62 -6.98
N VAL A 7 3.51 -1.80 -7.59
CA VAL A 7 4.48 -2.90 -7.55
C VAL A 7 5.81 -2.49 -8.17
N ALA A 8 5.81 -1.78 -9.30
CA ALA A 8 7.03 -1.31 -9.95
C ALA A 8 7.79 -0.32 -9.06
N SER A 9 7.10 0.65 -8.44
CA SER A 9 7.73 1.57 -7.49
C SER A 9 8.31 0.84 -6.28
N TYR A 10 7.59 -0.12 -5.71
CA TYR A 10 8.10 -0.95 -4.61
C TYR A 10 9.35 -1.72 -5.05
N LYS A 11 9.31 -2.37 -6.21
CA LYS A 11 10.40 -3.20 -6.72
C LYS A 11 11.65 -2.41 -7.07
N THR A 12 11.50 -1.19 -7.58
CA THR A 12 12.62 -0.27 -7.82
C THR A 12 13.33 0.12 -6.52
N ASP A 13 12.56 0.37 -5.46
CA ASP A 13 13.10 0.88 -4.18
C ASP A 13 13.68 -0.24 -3.32
N ARG A 14 12.96 -1.37 -3.21
CA ARG A 14 13.32 -2.52 -2.37
C ARG A 14 14.13 -3.60 -3.09
N SER A 15 14.32 -3.48 -4.41
CA SER A 15 14.97 -4.49 -5.28
C SER A 15 14.32 -5.89 -5.28
N HIS A 16 13.13 -6.05 -4.69
CA HIS A 16 12.36 -7.29 -4.71
C HIS A 16 10.86 -7.00 -4.91
N ALA A 17 10.13 -7.99 -5.38
CA ALA A 17 8.67 -7.88 -5.52
C ALA A 17 8.03 -7.96 -4.12
N PRO A 18 6.94 -7.22 -3.88
CA PRO A 18 6.22 -7.32 -2.61
C PRO A 18 5.62 -8.72 -2.47
N ASP A 19 5.87 -9.38 -1.32
CA ASP A 19 5.33 -10.71 -1.00
C ASP A 19 3.80 -10.74 -0.96
N SER A 20 3.17 -9.61 -0.67
CA SER A 20 1.72 -9.49 -0.59
C SER A 20 1.26 -8.05 -0.76
N ILE A 21 -0.03 -7.86 -1.02
CA ILE A 21 -0.66 -6.53 -1.09
C ILE A 21 -0.53 -5.78 0.26
N HIS A 22 -0.45 -6.51 1.38
CA HIS A 22 -0.13 -5.97 2.70
C HIS A 22 1.26 -5.33 2.74
N ALA A 23 2.28 -5.95 2.14
CA ALA A 23 3.64 -5.40 2.09
C ALA A 23 3.70 -4.11 1.26
N LEU A 24 2.88 -4.00 0.21
CA LEU A 24 2.67 -2.76 -0.53
C LEU A 24 2.06 -1.67 0.36
N LEU A 25 1.02 -2.01 1.11
CA LEU A 25 0.34 -1.07 2.01
C LEU A 25 1.31 -0.52 3.06
N ASP A 26 2.08 -1.40 3.72
CA ASP A 26 3.09 -1.03 4.72
C ASP A 26 4.16 -0.09 4.13
N TYR A 27 4.63 -0.39 2.92
CA TYR A 27 5.60 0.45 2.23
C TYR A 27 5.08 1.86 1.95
N TYR A 28 3.87 1.99 1.42
CA TYR A 28 3.27 3.30 1.17
C TYR A 28 2.91 4.03 2.46
N GLN A 29 2.56 3.30 3.51
CA GLN A 29 2.36 3.88 4.84
C GLN A 29 3.67 4.46 5.40
N MET A 30 4.78 3.75 5.27
CA MET A 30 6.10 4.28 5.65
C MET A 30 6.45 5.53 4.85
N LYS A 31 6.22 5.54 3.53
CA LYS A 31 6.46 6.74 2.72
C LYS A 31 5.62 7.93 3.17
N TYR A 32 4.37 7.70 3.57
CA TYR A 32 3.52 8.75 4.12
C TYR A 32 4.04 9.28 5.47
N ILE A 33 4.43 8.37 6.39
CA ILE A 33 4.98 8.75 7.70
C ILE A 33 6.29 9.53 7.54
N SER A 34 7.12 9.15 6.57
CA SER A 34 8.36 9.85 6.20
C SER A 34 8.12 11.13 5.38
N GLN A 35 6.86 11.50 5.11
CA GLN A 35 6.48 12.65 4.28
C GLN A 35 7.04 12.61 2.85
N GLU A 36 7.37 11.42 2.33
CA GLU A 36 7.74 11.22 0.92
C GLU A 36 6.52 11.28 -0.01
N ILE A 37 5.33 11.01 0.53
CA ILE A 37 4.05 11.15 -0.18
C ILE A 37 3.04 11.91 0.68
N ASP A 38 2.18 12.69 0.02
CA ASP A 38 1.09 13.40 0.68
C ASP A 38 -0.03 12.49 1.17
N LEU A 39 -0.78 12.97 2.16
CA LEU A 39 -1.96 12.28 2.70
C LEU A 39 -3.00 11.96 1.60
N LEU A 40 -3.16 12.85 0.61
CA LEU A 40 -4.07 12.63 -0.52
C LEU A 40 -3.64 11.41 -1.35
N VAL A 41 -2.35 11.35 -1.69
CA VAL A 41 -1.74 10.24 -2.45
C VAL A 41 -1.86 8.95 -1.65
N TYR A 42 -1.52 8.99 -0.35
CA TYR A 42 -1.65 7.84 0.54
C TYR A 42 -3.11 7.34 0.61
N LYS A 43 -4.09 8.24 0.75
CA LYS A 43 -5.52 7.87 0.78
C LYS A 43 -5.99 7.20 -0.50
N GLU A 44 -5.53 7.66 -1.66
CA GLU A 44 -5.84 7.01 -2.94
C GLU A 44 -5.24 5.61 -3.02
N ILE A 45 -3.97 5.45 -2.63
CA ILE A 45 -3.28 4.16 -2.61
C ILE A 45 -3.97 3.21 -1.63
N TYR A 46 -4.26 3.66 -0.41
CA TYR A 46 -4.98 2.89 0.60
C TYR A 46 -6.32 2.40 0.08
N ARG A 47 -7.14 3.29 -0.51
CA ARG A 47 -8.44 2.92 -1.07
C ARG A 47 -8.32 1.94 -2.23
N PHE A 48 -7.29 2.10 -3.07
CA PHE A 48 -7.02 1.20 -4.18
C PHE A 48 -6.63 -0.20 -3.69
N LEU A 49 -5.63 -0.28 -2.81
CA LEU A 49 -5.18 -1.54 -2.22
C LEU A 49 -6.31 -2.23 -1.43
N ASN A 50 -7.08 -1.48 -0.65
CA ASN A 50 -8.22 -2.00 0.10
C ASN A 50 -9.33 -2.57 -0.80
N LYS A 51 -9.55 -2.00 -1.99
CA LYS A 51 -10.49 -2.56 -2.99
C LYS A 51 -9.99 -3.87 -3.59
N GLU A 52 -8.68 -4.02 -3.77
CA GLU A 52 -8.04 -5.24 -4.29
C GLU A 52 -7.94 -6.35 -3.22
N GLY A 53 -8.44 -6.11 -2.02
CA GLY A 53 -8.42 -7.07 -0.91
C GLY A 53 -7.23 -6.91 0.04
N ALA A 54 -6.47 -5.81 -0.04
CA ALA A 54 -5.52 -5.47 1.01
C ALA A 54 -6.27 -5.13 2.29
N VAL A 55 -6.30 -6.07 3.22
CA VAL A 55 -6.79 -5.80 4.56
C VAL A 55 -5.61 -5.20 5.33
N SER A 56 -5.71 -3.96 5.81
CA SER A 56 -4.75 -3.51 6.83
C SER A 56 -4.81 -4.54 7.97
N SER A 57 -3.67 -4.96 8.54
CA SER A 57 -3.68 -5.92 9.66
C SER A 57 -4.58 -5.48 10.84
N HIS A 58 -5.00 -4.21 10.85
CA HIS A 58 -5.98 -3.64 11.77
C HIS A 58 -7.46 -3.93 11.46
N ASP A 59 -7.85 -4.20 10.21
CA ASP A 59 -9.26 -4.28 9.77
C ASP A 59 -9.84 -5.70 9.82
N GLN A 60 -9.05 -6.69 10.23
CA GLN A 60 -9.46 -8.10 10.32
C GLN A 60 -10.60 -8.37 11.34
N PHE A 61 -11.05 -7.35 12.08
CA PHE A 61 -12.06 -7.48 13.14
C PHE A 61 -13.43 -6.86 12.83
N HIS A 62 -13.68 -6.27 11.65
CA HIS A 62 -14.95 -5.57 11.36
C HIS A 62 -15.85 -6.25 10.31
N ARG A 63 -15.92 -7.58 10.35
CA ARG A 63 -17.03 -8.34 9.75
C ARG A 63 -17.52 -9.43 10.71
N VAL A 64 -18.44 -9.03 11.60
CA VAL A 64 -19.44 -9.90 12.24
C VAL A 64 -20.81 -9.31 11.96
#